data_AF-A0A426QU08-F1
#
_entry.id   AF-A0A426QU08-F1
#
_cell.length_a   1.000
_cell.length_b   1.000
_cell.length_c   1.000
_cell.angle_alpha   90.00
_cell.angle_beta   90.00
_cell.angle_gamma   90.00
#
_symmetry.space_group_name_H-M   'P 1'
#
loop_
_entity.id
_entity.type
_entity.pdbx_description
1 polymer ?
#
loop_
_entity_poly.entity_id
_entity_poly.type
_entity_poly.pdbx_seq_one_letter_code
_entity_poly.pdbx_strand_id
1 'polypeptide(L)'
;MRYERTRVCRVHDARRAEGEVNNHARPLPGGEGSGRLRVPGRVCRRIPQARGDTAGAERLRVKLADAQCALDDVEYRAANIRAGHVYVISNMGAFGINMVKFGMTRRLEPMDRVRELGDASVPFRFDLHALFFADDAVSVEAELHRVFADRRVNQVNQRREFFYANPAEVLEALRRNVGEVISFTEEPEAEEYWVSIGKRSASF
;
A
#
# COMPACT_ATOMS: atom_id res chain seq x y z
N MET A 1 -9.51 -24.12 -37.61
CA MET A 1 -9.20 -22.74 -37.17
C MET A 1 -8.09 -22.81 -36.15
N ARG A 2 -6.95 -22.16 -36.44
CA ARG A 2 -5.77 -22.12 -35.56
C ARG A 2 -5.97 -20.98 -34.57
N TYR A 3 -5.87 -21.25 -33.27
CA TYR A 3 -5.79 -20.22 -32.23
C TYR A 3 -4.33 -20.13 -31.79
N GLU A 4 -3.75 -18.95 -31.97
CA GLU A 4 -2.35 -18.67 -31.71
C GLU A 4 -2.05 -18.66 -30.20
N ARG A 5 -0.90 -19.25 -29.84
CA ARG A 5 -0.37 -19.32 -28.47
C ARG A 5 0.23 -17.97 -28.11
N THR A 6 -0.41 -17.23 -27.22
CA THR A 6 0.25 -16.11 -26.54
C THR A 6 1.18 -16.64 -25.45
N ARG A 7 2.42 -16.17 -25.48
CA ARG A 7 3.56 -16.69 -24.72
C ARG A 7 3.49 -16.30 -23.25
N VAL A 8 3.67 -17.29 -22.38
CA VAL A 8 4.04 -17.12 -20.97
C VAL A 8 5.46 -16.55 -20.92
N CYS A 9 5.64 -15.35 -20.37
CA CYS A 9 6.97 -14.81 -20.07
C CYS A 9 7.41 -15.31 -18.69
N ARG A 10 8.49 -16.09 -18.68
CA ARG A 10 9.18 -16.57 -17.48
C ARG A 10 9.70 -15.39 -16.66
N VAL A 11 9.49 -15.48 -15.35
CA VAL A 11 10.09 -14.66 -14.32
C VAL A 11 11.58 -14.98 -14.27
N HIS A 12 12.43 -14.05 -14.70
CA HIS A 12 13.86 -14.09 -14.45
C HIS A 12 14.38 -12.67 -14.22
N ASP A 13 15.07 -12.50 -13.09
CA ASP A 13 16.03 -11.47 -12.76
C ASP A 13 15.52 -10.04 -12.47
N ALA A 14 15.09 -9.84 -11.22
CA ALA A 14 15.21 -8.56 -10.51
C ALA A 14 16.09 -8.72 -9.26
N ARG A 15 17.29 -9.29 -9.43
CA ARG A 15 18.39 -9.19 -8.46
C ARG A 15 19.48 -8.28 -9.02
N ARG A 16 19.20 -6.99 -9.19
CA ARG A 16 20.25 -5.99 -9.47
C ARG A 16 19.76 -4.54 -9.33
N ALA A 17 19.38 -4.12 -8.12
CA ALA A 17 19.25 -2.69 -7.82
C ALA A 17 19.35 -2.38 -6.31
N GLU A 18 20.09 -3.17 -5.54
CA GLU A 18 20.37 -2.85 -4.13
C GLU A 18 21.86 -3.06 -3.86
N GLY A 19 22.64 -2.12 -4.39
CA GLY A 19 24.08 -2.09 -4.18
C GLY A 19 24.56 -0.74 -4.64
N GLU A 20 24.36 0.28 -3.79
CA GLU A 20 25.17 1.53 -3.71
C GLU A 20 24.46 2.59 -2.86
N VAL A 21 24.21 2.34 -1.57
CA VAL A 21 24.17 3.45 -0.59
C VAL A 21 24.61 2.95 0.80
N ASN A 22 25.76 2.30 0.90
CA ASN A 22 26.34 2.07 2.21
C ASN A 22 27.87 2.11 2.16
N ASN A 23 28.42 3.31 2.04
CA ASN A 23 29.82 3.52 2.36
C ASN A 23 30.04 4.96 2.79
N HIS A 24 30.08 5.21 4.11
CA HIS A 24 31.12 5.98 4.79
C HIS A 24 30.77 6.14 6.28
N ALA A 25 31.32 5.27 7.12
CA ALA A 25 31.77 5.63 8.48
C ALA A 25 32.58 4.46 9.06
N ARG A 26 33.89 4.43 8.81
CA ARG A 26 34.83 3.76 9.73
C ARG A 26 35.13 4.74 10.89
N PRO A 27 35.06 4.34 12.17
CA PRO A 27 35.46 5.22 13.25
C PRO A 27 36.98 5.19 13.43
N LEU A 28 37.58 6.36 13.71
CA LEU A 28 38.91 6.48 14.31
C LEU A 28 38.75 6.89 15.79
N PRO A 29 39.71 6.53 16.67
CA PRO A 29 39.48 6.50 18.11
C PRO A 29 39.82 7.84 18.80
N GLY A 30 39.09 8.13 19.89
CA GLY A 30 39.51 9.03 20.96
C GLY A 30 39.18 10.52 20.78
N GLY A 31 38.42 11.06 21.72
CA GLY A 31 38.19 12.51 21.87
C GLY A 31 36.83 12.83 22.48
N GLU A 32 36.80 13.02 23.80
CA GLU A 32 35.62 13.47 24.55
C GLU A 32 35.18 14.86 24.09
N GLY A 33 33.88 15.06 23.84
CA GLY A 33 33.34 16.40 23.54
C GLY A 33 31.95 16.41 22.90
N SER A 34 30.93 16.67 23.73
CA SER A 34 29.58 17.22 23.42
C SER A 34 29.30 17.53 21.93
N GLY A 35 28.66 16.60 21.20
CA GLY A 35 28.24 16.78 19.81
C GLY A 35 26.78 17.24 19.68
N ARG A 36 26.56 18.52 19.34
CA ARG A 36 25.29 19.00 18.77
C ARG A 36 25.14 18.41 17.38
N LEU A 37 24.04 17.71 17.12
CA LEU A 37 23.69 17.25 15.78
C LEU A 37 23.30 18.47 14.92
N ARG A 38 24.16 18.80 13.94
CA ARG A 38 23.86 19.79 12.89
C ARG A 38 23.02 19.11 11.82
N VAL A 39 21.80 19.63 11.59
CA VAL A 39 21.02 19.32 10.38
C VAL A 39 21.13 20.52 9.44
N PRO A 40 21.61 20.39 8.19
CA PRO A 40 21.78 21.54 7.30
C PRO A 40 20.50 21.84 6.51
N GLY A 41 20.19 23.13 6.40
CA GLY A 41 19.41 23.71 5.30
C GLY A 41 17.91 23.88 5.53
N ARG A 42 17.48 25.04 6.04
CA ARG A 42 16.20 25.66 5.65
C ARG A 42 16.36 27.17 5.62
N VAL A 43 16.21 27.76 4.43
CA VAL A 43 16.14 29.20 4.23
C VAL A 43 14.74 29.65 4.65
N CYS A 44 14.63 30.22 5.85
CA CYS A 44 13.43 30.95 6.25
C CYS A 44 13.41 32.27 5.45
N ARG A 45 12.53 32.37 4.44
CA ARG A 45 12.34 33.61 3.68
C ARG A 45 11.87 34.71 4.63
N ARG A 46 12.68 35.77 4.77
CA ARG A 46 12.39 36.94 5.61
C ARG A 46 11.31 37.80 4.93
N ILE A 47 10.16 37.97 5.59
CA ILE A 47 9.12 38.91 5.15
C ILE A 47 9.39 40.29 5.79
N PRO A 48 9.33 41.42 5.05
CA PRO A 48 9.61 42.75 5.59
C PRO A 48 8.60 43.17 6.67
N GLN A 49 9.07 43.76 7.78
CA GLN A 49 8.23 44.17 8.91
C GLN A 49 7.81 45.64 8.79
N ALA A 50 6.52 45.93 9.00
CA ALA A 50 6.01 47.29 9.24
C ALA A 50 6.24 47.69 10.71
N ARG A 51 6.55 48.97 10.94
CA ARG A 51 6.88 49.53 12.25
C ARG A 51 5.62 49.69 13.11
N GLY A 52 5.55 48.93 14.20
CA GLY A 52 4.53 49.03 15.25
C GLY A 52 4.36 47.68 15.95
N ASP A 53 4.88 47.56 17.17
CA ASP A 53 4.94 46.33 17.98
C ASP A 53 5.70 45.14 17.34
N THR A 54 6.98 45.37 17.04
CA THR A 54 7.88 44.33 16.53
C THR A 54 8.06 43.16 17.50
N ALA A 55 7.94 43.40 18.80
CA ALA A 55 8.10 42.36 19.83
C ALA A 55 6.87 41.44 19.92
N GLY A 56 5.65 41.98 19.86
CA GLY A 56 4.42 41.20 19.75
C GLY A 56 4.36 40.41 18.45
N ALA A 57 4.71 41.06 17.33
CA ALA A 57 4.78 40.42 16.02
C ALA A 57 5.81 39.28 15.97
N GLU A 58 6.98 39.45 16.59
CA GLU A 58 8.00 38.40 16.62
C GLU A 58 7.60 37.21 17.49
N ARG A 59 6.98 37.45 18.67
CA ARG A 59 6.44 36.36 19.51
C ARG A 59 5.37 35.55 18.78
N LEU A 60 4.50 36.22 18.03
CA LEU A 60 3.47 35.55 17.22
C LEU A 60 4.08 34.78 16.05
N ARG A 61 5.12 35.31 15.40
CA ARG A 61 5.85 34.60 14.33
C ARG A 61 6.54 33.34 14.82
N VAL A 62 7.18 33.39 15.99
CA VAL A 62 7.80 32.21 16.61
C VAL A 62 6.74 31.14 16.90
N LYS A 63 5.62 31.52 17.52
CA LYS A 63 4.51 30.59 17.78
C LYS A 63 3.91 30.01 16.49
N LEU A 64 3.81 30.81 15.43
CA LEU A 64 3.31 30.35 14.13
C LEU A 64 4.28 29.35 13.50
N ALA A 65 5.59 29.63 13.54
CA ALA A 65 6.61 28.72 13.03
C ALA A 65 6.65 27.40 13.81
N ASP A 66 6.53 27.44 15.14
CA ASP A 66 6.47 26.26 15.99
C ASP A 66 5.21 25.42 15.70
N ALA A 67 4.05 26.07 15.53
CA ALA A 67 2.81 25.41 15.15
C ALA A 67 2.91 24.77 13.75
N GLN A 68 3.56 25.44 12.80
CA GLN A 68 3.78 24.92 11.46
C GLN A 68 4.69 23.68 11.48
N CYS A 69 5.80 23.72 12.23
CA CYS A 69 6.68 22.56 12.41
C CYS A 69 5.97 21.38 13.07
N ALA A 70 5.10 21.62 14.04
CA ALA A 70 4.32 20.57 14.68
C ALA A 70 3.29 19.96 13.72
N LEU A 71 2.67 20.77 12.86
CA LEU A 71 1.76 20.29 11.82
C LEU A 71 2.51 19.43 10.80
N ASP A 72 3.66 19.88 10.32
CA ASP A 72 4.49 19.14 9.35
C ASP A 72 4.96 17.79 9.92
N ASP A 73 5.32 17.71 11.22
CA ASP A 73 5.69 16.46 11.88
C ASP A 73 4.48 15.51 12.05
N VAL A 74 3.30 16.06 12.36
CA VAL A 74 2.05 15.28 12.40
C VAL A 74 1.70 14.76 11.01
N GLU A 75 1.79 15.58 9.97
CA GLU A 75 1.55 15.18 8.58
C GLU A 75 2.56 14.13 8.11
N TYR A 76 3.84 14.29 8.43
CA TYR A 76 4.88 13.31 8.11
C TYR A 76 4.64 11.96 8.81
N ARG A 77 4.27 11.98 10.09
CA ARG A 77 3.89 10.77 10.84
C ARG A 77 2.62 10.15 10.30
N ALA A 78 1.62 10.96 9.95
CA ALA A 78 0.38 10.50 9.34
C ALA A 78 0.62 9.88 7.96
N ALA A 79 1.46 10.49 7.12
CA ALA A 79 1.84 9.94 5.81
C ALA A 79 2.57 8.61 5.95
N ASN A 80 3.53 8.49 6.89
CA ASN A 80 4.19 7.21 7.19
C ASN A 80 3.23 6.14 7.75
N ILE A 81 2.11 6.52 8.37
CA ILE A 81 1.08 5.58 8.83
C ILE A 81 0.17 5.12 7.68
N ARG A 82 0.03 5.94 6.63
CA ARG A 82 -0.94 5.75 5.54
C ARG A 82 -0.39 4.97 4.35
N ALA A 83 0.93 4.96 4.15
CA ALA A 83 1.58 4.19 3.10
C ALA A 83 1.49 2.67 3.35
N GLY A 84 1.36 1.89 2.28
CA GLY A 84 1.29 0.44 2.36
C GLY A 84 0.96 -0.22 1.04
N HIS A 85 0.75 -1.53 1.08
CA HIS A 85 0.33 -2.32 -0.06
C HIS A 85 -1.18 -2.57 -0.02
N VAL A 86 -1.86 -2.29 -1.12
CA VAL A 86 -3.27 -2.63 -1.32
C VAL A 86 -3.33 -3.94 -2.10
N TYR A 87 -4.23 -4.83 -1.67
CA TYR A 87 -4.45 -6.12 -2.33
C TYR A 87 -5.92 -6.32 -2.71
N VAL A 88 -6.14 -7.07 -3.78
CA VAL A 88 -7.45 -7.58 -4.20
C VAL A 88 -7.32 -9.08 -4.38
N ILE A 89 -8.15 -9.84 -3.66
CA ILE A 89 -8.11 -11.30 -3.62
C ILE A 89 -9.50 -11.90 -3.80
N SER A 90 -9.58 -13.12 -4.32
CA SER A 90 -10.81 -13.88 -4.40
C SER A 90 -10.57 -15.35 -4.06
N ASN A 91 -11.64 -16.10 -3.81
CA ASN A 91 -11.55 -17.53 -3.59
C ASN A 91 -12.76 -18.19 -4.25
N MET A 92 -12.58 -18.59 -5.51
CA MET A 92 -13.65 -19.17 -6.31
C MET A 92 -14.25 -20.40 -5.63
N GLY A 93 -13.42 -21.26 -5.02
CA GLY A 93 -13.89 -22.51 -4.44
C GLY A 93 -14.70 -22.34 -3.14
N ALA A 94 -14.46 -21.27 -2.38
CA ALA A 94 -15.21 -20.97 -1.15
C ALA A 94 -16.43 -20.08 -1.41
N PHE A 95 -16.30 -19.14 -2.35
CA PHE A 95 -17.17 -17.97 -2.44
C PHE A 95 -17.79 -17.76 -3.84
N GLY A 96 -17.34 -18.51 -4.84
CA GLY A 96 -17.75 -18.33 -6.24
C GLY A 96 -16.99 -17.19 -6.94
N ILE A 97 -17.38 -16.90 -8.19
CA ILE A 97 -16.64 -16.00 -9.10
C ILE A 97 -16.89 -14.51 -8.88
N ASN A 98 -17.98 -14.15 -8.20
CA ASN A 98 -18.44 -12.76 -8.05
C ASN A 98 -18.31 -12.28 -6.60
N MET A 99 -17.25 -12.72 -5.92
CA MET A 99 -16.98 -12.31 -4.55
C MET A 99 -15.48 -12.04 -4.39
N VAL A 100 -15.19 -10.81 -3.98
CA VAL A 100 -13.83 -10.34 -3.76
C VAL A 100 -13.66 -9.84 -2.33
N LYS A 101 -12.42 -9.88 -1.86
CA LYS A 101 -11.96 -9.17 -0.69
C LYS A 101 -10.83 -8.23 -1.13
N PHE A 102 -10.88 -7.01 -0.65
CA PHE A 102 -9.75 -6.08 -0.75
C PHE A 102 -9.42 -5.53 0.63
N GLY A 103 -8.22 -5.00 0.76
CA GLY A 103 -7.73 -4.38 1.97
C GLY A 103 -6.29 -3.93 1.78
N MET A 104 -5.66 -3.48 2.87
CA MET A 104 -4.25 -3.09 2.84
C MET A 104 -3.38 -3.81 3.88
N THR A 105 -2.08 -3.78 3.65
CA THR A 105 -1.06 -4.28 4.58
C THR A 105 0.15 -3.38 4.56
N ARG A 106 0.75 -3.18 5.74
CA ARG A 106 1.99 -2.41 5.91
C ARG A 106 3.20 -3.32 6.16
N ARG A 107 3.02 -4.63 5.95
CA ARG A 107 4.11 -5.59 6.09
C ARG A 107 5.15 -5.37 5.00
N LEU A 108 6.39 -5.64 5.35
CA LEU A 108 7.51 -5.66 4.42
C LEU A 108 7.26 -6.68 3.29
N GLU A 109 6.79 -7.87 3.68
CA GLU A 109 6.39 -8.94 2.76
C GLU A 109 4.85 -9.00 2.65
N PRO A 110 4.23 -8.29 1.68
CA PRO A 110 2.77 -8.26 1.54
C PRO A 110 2.17 -9.64 1.20
N MET A 111 2.91 -10.49 0.50
CA MET A 111 2.46 -11.84 0.14
C MET A 111 2.24 -12.75 1.35
N ASP A 112 3.00 -12.56 2.44
CA ASP A 112 2.81 -13.31 3.67
C ASP A 112 1.42 -13.04 4.26
N ARG A 113 0.94 -11.79 4.17
CA ARG A 113 -0.41 -11.44 4.62
C ARG A 113 -1.48 -12.15 3.80
N VAL A 114 -1.32 -12.21 2.48
CA VAL A 114 -2.27 -12.89 1.58
C VAL A 114 -2.35 -14.37 1.92
N ARG A 115 -1.19 -15.02 2.18
CA ARG A 115 -1.13 -16.43 2.58
C ARG A 115 -1.83 -16.69 3.91
N GLU A 116 -1.55 -15.90 4.93
CA GLU A 116 -2.23 -16.02 6.24
C GLU A 116 -3.76 -15.89 6.15
N LEU A 117 -4.27 -15.04 5.27
CA LEU A 117 -5.71 -14.89 5.06
C LEU A 117 -6.32 -16.19 4.51
N GLY A 118 -5.60 -16.91 3.65
CA GLY A 118 -6.02 -18.21 3.11
C GLY A 118 -6.05 -19.31 4.16
N ASP A 119 -5.16 -19.25 5.16
CA ASP A 119 -5.13 -20.25 6.24
C ASP A 119 -6.22 -20.02 7.30
N ALA A 120 -6.85 -18.84 7.30
CA ALA A 120 -7.81 -18.39 8.30
C ALA A 120 -9.25 -18.89 8.05
N SER A 121 -9.44 -20.21 7.90
CA SER A 121 -10.75 -20.88 7.81
C SER A 121 -11.48 -20.72 6.47
N VAL A 122 -10.78 -20.90 5.35
CA VAL A 122 -11.38 -21.12 4.02
C VAL A 122 -10.86 -22.43 3.41
N PRO A 123 -11.66 -23.12 2.57
CA PRO A 123 -11.30 -24.45 2.03
C PRO A 123 -10.16 -24.45 1.01
N PHE A 124 -9.86 -23.31 0.40
CA PHE A 124 -8.83 -23.13 -0.63
C PHE A 124 -8.05 -21.85 -0.38
N ARG A 125 -6.84 -21.74 -0.92
CA ARG A 125 -6.10 -20.48 -0.90
C ARG A 125 -6.80 -19.37 -1.69
N PHE A 126 -6.47 -18.13 -1.36
CA PHE A 126 -6.92 -16.98 -2.12
C PHE A 126 -6.08 -16.80 -3.40
N ASP A 127 -6.76 -16.53 -4.50
CA ASP A 127 -6.17 -16.03 -5.73
C ASP A 127 -5.91 -14.52 -5.60
N LEU A 128 -4.73 -14.07 -6.05
CA LEU A 128 -4.33 -12.67 -6.03
C LEU A 128 -4.62 -12.01 -7.37
N HIS A 129 -5.49 -11.00 -7.37
CA HIS A 129 -5.84 -10.24 -8.56
C HIS A 129 -5.02 -8.97 -8.71
N ALA A 130 -4.73 -8.30 -7.60
CA ALA A 130 -3.95 -7.07 -7.59
C ALA A 130 -3.11 -7.00 -6.33
N LEU A 131 -1.89 -6.49 -6.47
CA LEU A 131 -1.04 -6.11 -5.36
C LEU A 131 -0.15 -4.94 -5.79
N PHE A 132 -0.29 -3.79 -5.14
CA PHE A 132 0.50 -2.61 -5.47
C PHE A 132 0.75 -1.76 -4.23
N PHE A 133 1.85 -1.01 -4.26
CA PHE A 133 2.18 -0.04 -3.23
C PHE A 133 1.44 1.29 -3.48
N ALA A 134 0.98 1.93 -2.42
CA ALA A 134 0.42 3.26 -2.45
C ALA A 134 0.96 4.09 -1.28
N ASP A 135 1.34 5.34 -1.56
CA ASP A 135 1.77 6.31 -0.53
C ASP A 135 0.63 6.63 0.47
N ASP A 136 -0.62 6.45 0.04
CA ASP A 136 -1.82 6.61 0.85
C ASP A 136 -2.79 5.42 0.68
N ALA A 137 -2.30 4.23 1.01
CA ALA A 137 -3.08 2.98 0.95
C ALA A 137 -4.37 3.04 1.78
N VAL A 138 -4.38 3.79 2.87
CA VAL A 138 -5.58 4.00 3.71
C VAL A 138 -6.68 4.71 2.92
N SER A 139 -6.37 5.78 2.19
CA SER A 139 -7.37 6.46 1.35
C SER A 139 -7.86 5.57 0.22
N VAL A 140 -6.96 4.83 -0.42
CA VAL A 140 -7.31 3.91 -1.52
C VAL A 140 -8.29 2.85 -1.03
N GLU A 141 -8.00 2.20 0.10
CA GLU A 141 -8.89 1.22 0.72
C GLU A 141 -10.24 1.85 1.09
N ALA A 142 -10.23 3.01 1.76
CA ALA A 142 -11.44 3.70 2.18
C ALA A 142 -12.33 4.07 0.99
N GLU A 143 -11.73 4.49 -0.12
CA GLU A 143 -12.44 4.83 -1.35
C GLU A 143 -13.07 3.59 -2.00
N LEU A 144 -12.33 2.47 -2.10
CA LEU A 144 -12.90 1.20 -2.55
C LEU A 144 -14.07 0.76 -1.65
N HIS A 145 -13.88 0.85 -0.33
CA HIS A 145 -14.90 0.54 0.67
C HIS A 145 -16.16 1.38 0.50
N ARG A 146 -16.02 2.63 0.04
CA ARG A 146 -17.13 3.55 -0.26
C ARG A 146 -17.81 3.20 -1.58
N VAL A 147 -17.04 2.98 -2.64
CA VAL A 147 -17.55 2.64 -3.99
C VAL A 147 -18.35 1.33 -4.00
N PHE A 148 -17.97 0.36 -3.16
CA PHE A 148 -18.63 -0.94 -3.07
C PHE A 148 -19.48 -1.11 -1.79
N ALA A 149 -19.80 -0.03 -1.08
CA ALA A 149 -20.49 -0.11 0.21
C ALA A 149 -21.86 -0.80 0.12
N ASP A 150 -22.61 -0.55 -0.96
CA ASP A 150 -23.91 -1.14 -1.27
C ASP A 150 -23.82 -2.65 -1.58
N ARG A 151 -22.64 -3.13 -1.98
CA ARG A 151 -22.37 -4.52 -2.35
C ARG A 151 -21.64 -5.31 -1.27
N ARG A 152 -21.56 -4.78 -0.04
CA ARG A 152 -21.01 -5.52 1.10
C ARG A 152 -21.81 -6.77 1.40
N VAL A 153 -21.09 -7.87 1.61
CA VAL A 153 -21.68 -9.16 2.01
C VAL A 153 -22.16 -9.11 3.44
N ASN A 154 -21.34 -8.58 4.35
CA ASN A 154 -21.70 -8.45 5.77
C ASN A 154 -22.08 -7.00 6.10
N GLN A 155 -23.39 -6.77 6.21
CA GLN A 155 -23.95 -5.46 6.56
C GLN A 155 -23.91 -5.15 8.06
N VAL A 156 -23.71 -6.17 8.91
CA VAL A 156 -23.68 -6.02 10.39
C VAL A 156 -22.26 -5.77 10.88
N ASN A 157 -21.30 -6.57 10.43
CA ASN A 157 -19.89 -6.47 10.80
C ASN A 157 -19.07 -6.00 9.59
N GLN A 158 -18.88 -4.68 9.50
CA GLN A 158 -18.18 -4.04 8.39
C GLN A 158 -16.67 -4.32 8.36
N ARG A 159 -16.09 -4.88 9.43
CA ARG A 159 -14.69 -5.35 9.44
C ARG A 159 -14.49 -6.61 8.60
N ARG A 160 -15.57 -7.29 8.19
CA ARG A 160 -15.53 -8.39 7.23
C ARG A 160 -15.71 -7.85 5.82
N GLU A 161 -14.58 -7.54 5.19
CA GLU A 161 -14.48 -6.80 3.93
C GLU A 161 -14.66 -7.71 2.70
N PHE A 162 -15.78 -8.40 2.63
CA PHE A 162 -16.19 -9.17 1.45
C PHE A 162 -17.28 -8.41 0.70
N PHE A 163 -17.19 -8.42 -0.64
CA PHE A 163 -18.05 -7.65 -1.52
C PHE A 163 -18.52 -8.50 -2.70
N TYR A 164 -19.78 -8.33 -3.09
CA TYR A 164 -20.35 -8.90 -4.31
C TYR A 164 -19.87 -8.09 -5.53
N ALA A 165 -18.70 -8.44 -6.05
CA ALA A 165 -18.10 -7.83 -7.23
C ALA A 165 -17.13 -8.81 -7.89
N ASN A 166 -16.84 -8.61 -9.17
CA ASN A 166 -15.76 -9.31 -9.85
C ASN A 166 -14.45 -8.48 -9.86
N PRO A 167 -13.28 -9.12 -10.09
CA PRO A 167 -12.00 -8.42 -10.11
C PRO A 167 -11.95 -7.25 -11.11
N ALA A 168 -12.55 -7.41 -12.29
CA ALA A 168 -12.55 -6.38 -13.34
C ALA A 168 -13.25 -5.08 -12.88
N GLU A 169 -14.37 -5.18 -12.17
CA GLU A 169 -15.05 -4.02 -11.58
C GLU A 169 -14.17 -3.27 -10.58
N VAL A 170 -13.39 -4.02 -9.79
CA VAL A 170 -12.44 -3.43 -8.82
C VAL A 170 -11.30 -2.73 -9.56
N LEU A 171 -10.77 -3.33 -10.63
CA LEU A 171 -9.75 -2.71 -11.47
C LEU A 171 -10.23 -1.38 -12.06
N GLU A 172 -11.45 -1.33 -12.57
CA GLU A 172 -12.03 -0.10 -13.11
C GLU A 172 -12.21 0.98 -12.03
N ALA A 173 -12.56 0.59 -10.80
CA ALA A 173 -12.59 1.52 -9.66
C ALA A 173 -11.19 2.02 -9.29
N LEU A 174 -10.19 1.14 -9.28
CA LEU A 174 -8.79 1.49 -8.99
C LEU A 174 -8.22 2.45 -10.03
N ARG A 175 -8.44 2.19 -11.32
CA ARG A 175 -7.96 3.04 -12.43
C ARG A 175 -8.49 4.47 -12.34
N ARG A 176 -9.74 4.65 -11.91
CA ARG A 176 -10.34 5.98 -11.73
C ARG A 176 -9.74 6.77 -10.56
N ASN A 177 -9.27 6.08 -9.52
CA ASN A 177 -8.96 6.69 -8.23
C ASN A 177 -7.46 6.77 -7.92
N VAL A 178 -6.64 5.86 -8.46
CA VAL A 178 -5.24 5.69 -8.07
C VAL A 178 -4.28 5.85 -9.27
N GLY A 179 -4.76 5.64 -10.50
CA GLY A 179 -3.95 5.71 -11.71
C GLY A 179 -3.51 4.34 -12.22
N GLU A 180 -2.24 4.21 -12.62
CA GLU A 180 -1.72 3.01 -13.31
C GLU A 180 -1.45 1.86 -12.34
N VAL A 181 -2.22 0.78 -12.47
CA VAL A 181 -2.02 -0.48 -11.73
C VAL A 181 -0.98 -1.30 -12.48
N ILE A 182 0.21 -1.47 -11.87
CA ILE A 182 1.39 -2.10 -12.51
C ILE A 182 1.14 -3.56 -12.89
N SER A 183 0.36 -4.30 -12.10
CA SER A 183 0.06 -5.71 -12.35
C SER A 183 -1.35 -6.05 -11.89
N PHE A 184 -2.14 -6.63 -12.78
CA PHE A 184 -3.49 -7.08 -12.52
C PHE A 184 -3.78 -8.39 -13.25
N THR A 185 -4.29 -9.37 -12.51
CA THR A 185 -4.75 -10.66 -13.03
C THR A 185 -6.25 -10.73 -12.89
N GLU A 186 -6.98 -10.76 -14.00
CA GLU A 186 -8.44 -10.75 -13.98
C GLU A 186 -9.03 -12.12 -13.61
N GLU A 187 -8.58 -13.16 -14.30
CA GLU A 187 -9.08 -14.52 -14.09
C GLU A 187 -8.34 -15.18 -12.91
N PRO A 188 -9.07 -15.68 -11.89
CA PRO A 188 -8.44 -16.42 -10.79
C PRO A 188 -7.86 -17.74 -11.31
N GLU A 189 -6.66 -18.10 -10.87
CA GLU A 189 -6.05 -19.38 -11.23
C GLU A 189 -6.83 -20.54 -10.62
N ALA A 190 -7.28 -20.38 -9.37
CA ALA A 190 -8.12 -21.28 -8.59
C ALA A 190 -7.65 -22.74 -8.67
N GLU A 191 -6.33 -22.95 -8.68
CA GLU A 191 -5.74 -24.23 -9.05
C GLU A 191 -6.18 -25.34 -8.07
N GLU A 192 -6.16 -25.07 -6.76
CA GLU A 192 -6.55 -26.06 -5.73
C GLU A 192 -8.01 -26.49 -5.93
N TYR A 193 -8.87 -25.53 -6.26
CA TYR A 193 -10.27 -25.79 -6.57
C TYR A 193 -10.43 -26.67 -7.82
N TRP A 194 -9.77 -26.33 -8.93
CA TRP A 194 -9.87 -27.12 -10.17
C TRP A 194 -9.35 -28.54 -10.02
N VAL A 195 -8.28 -28.73 -9.26
CA VAL A 195 -7.75 -30.06 -8.92
C VAL A 195 -8.74 -30.85 -8.07
N SER A 196 -9.37 -30.21 -7.07
CA SER A 196 -10.35 -30.88 -6.20
C SER A 196 -11.58 -31.44 -6.96
N ILE A 197 -11.95 -30.85 -8.09
CA ILE A 197 -13.06 -31.30 -8.94
C ILE A 197 -12.59 -32.05 -10.20
N GLY A 198 -11.31 -32.45 -10.27
CA GLY A 198 -10.77 -33.28 -11.33
C GLY A 198 -10.64 -32.59 -12.70
N LYS A 199 -10.68 -31.25 -12.75
CA LYS A 199 -10.57 -30.48 -14.01
C LYS A 199 -9.13 -30.10 -14.37
N ARG A 200 -8.20 -30.16 -13.41
CA ARG A 200 -6.76 -29.95 -13.62
C ARG A 200 -5.95 -31.00 -12.88
N SER A 201 -4.73 -31.27 -13.36
CA SER A 201 -3.72 -32.03 -12.62
C SER A 201 -2.95 -31.08 -11.71
N ALA A 202 -2.59 -31.54 -10.50
CA ALA A 202 -1.86 -30.72 -9.54
C ALA A 202 -0.47 -30.31 -10.07
N SER A 203 -0.11 -29.04 -9.92
CA SER A 203 1.24 -28.54 -10.21
C SER A 203 1.97 -27.91 -9.01
N PHE A 204 1.41 -28.08 -7.80
CA PHE A 204 1.92 -27.57 -6.53
C PHE A 204 3.11 -28.34 -5.94
#